data_AF-A0A9P5U7N1-F1
#
_entry.id   AF-A0A9P5U7N1-F1
#
_cell.length_a   1.000
_cell.length_b   1.000
_cell.length_c   1.000
_cell.angle_alpha   90.00
_cell.angle_beta   90.00
_cell.angle_gamma   90.00
#
_symmetry.space_group_name_H-M   'P 1'
#
loop_
_entity.id
_entity.type
_entity.pdbx_description
1 polymer ?
#
loop_
_entity_poly.entity_id
_entity_poly.type
_entity_poly.pdbx_seq_one_letter_code
_entity_poly.pdbx_strand_id
1 'polypeptide(L)'
;MSQTKLAIETVETQLKLWKESQNEKTVSCEILGLDVAQLQGFGGYLGENIEEDVGIIDKGVQKLEAKYINVLKKGIWSWYKLPYPMRRVGSGIPGDSTGNDETSKVPRKKVEILKDNELIDDVDEWVLKNEIFLRSLSKRPPCDSDTVLGPWSVVSSDDDSSTIHALQVTRSSIDVLPGYTILADKRPPTTFIQPSSADFKRRFYSMTGGLLAGLDWSNIFVAGGLVLGALLTPDIPSTASVPAFLNQYEEWISSDIDLYIYGLDVDAANKKIVTPTARSLPLAPILHN
;
A
#
# COMPACT_ATOMS: atom_id res chain seq x y z
N MET A 1 -6.52 32.76 9.09
CA MET A 1 -5.08 32.42 9.29
C MET A 1 -4.49 32.18 7.90
N SER A 2 -3.36 32.80 7.51
CA SER A 2 -2.82 32.60 6.15
C SER A 2 -2.18 31.22 6.02
N GLN A 3 -2.19 30.64 4.81
CA GLN A 3 -1.58 29.34 4.52
C GLN A 3 -0.10 29.28 4.92
N THR A 4 0.62 30.40 4.75
CA THR A 4 2.02 30.56 5.18
C THR A 4 2.18 30.41 6.69
N LYS A 5 1.26 30.98 7.49
CA LYS A 5 1.32 30.89 8.95
C LYS A 5 1.09 29.46 9.44
N LEU A 6 0.16 28.74 8.81
CA LEU A 6 -0.11 27.33 9.11
C LEU A 6 1.10 26.43 8.78
N ALA A 7 1.76 26.68 7.65
CA ALA A 7 2.95 25.93 7.24
C ALA A 7 4.11 26.13 8.23
N ILE A 8 4.37 27.36 8.66
CA ILE A 8 5.42 27.68 9.65
C ILE A 8 5.15 26.96 10.96
N GLU A 9 3.93 27.06 11.49
CA GLU A 9 3.55 26.44 12.76
C GLU A 9 3.62 24.90 12.72
N THR A 10 3.32 24.30 11.57
CA THR A 10 3.48 22.86 11.34
C THR A 10 4.95 22.44 11.40
N VAL A 11 5.83 23.20 10.74
CA VAL A 11 7.28 22.93 10.73
C VAL A 11 7.88 23.09 12.13
N GLU A 12 7.51 24.16 12.85
CA GLU A 12 7.96 24.40 14.22
C GLU A 12 7.51 23.29 15.18
N THR A 13 6.26 22.83 15.03
CA THR A 13 5.72 21.71 15.82
C THR A 13 6.50 20.42 15.55
N GLN A 14 6.79 20.10 14.29
CA GLN A 14 7.59 18.91 13.96
C GLN A 14 9.03 19.00 14.48
N LEU A 15 9.66 20.17 14.39
CA LEU A 15 11.00 20.41 14.93
C LEU A 15 11.04 20.25 16.46
N LYS A 16 9.99 20.71 17.16
CA LYS A 16 9.86 20.53 18.60
C LYS A 16 9.73 19.05 18.97
N LEU A 17 8.82 18.32 18.32
CA LEU A 17 8.62 16.88 18.56
C LEU A 17 9.89 16.07 18.28
N TRP A 18 10.64 16.42 17.22
CA TRP A 18 11.91 15.79 16.92
C TRP A 18 12.96 16.06 18.02
N LYS A 19 13.10 17.30 18.50
CA LYS A 19 14.02 17.63 19.60
C LYS A 19 13.65 16.91 20.91
N GLU A 20 12.35 16.80 21.21
CA GLU A 20 11.86 16.03 22.36
C GLU A 20 12.26 14.56 22.23
N SER A 21 12.12 13.96 21.05
CA SER A 21 12.53 12.56 20.79
C SER A 21 14.05 12.32 20.90
N GLN A 22 14.88 13.34 20.64
CA GLN A 22 16.35 13.24 20.80
C GLN A 22 16.79 13.31 22.27
N ASN A 23 15.98 13.91 23.14
CA ASN A 23 16.26 14.04 24.56
C ASN A 23 15.79 12.83 25.39
N GLU A 24 14.94 11.96 24.84
CA GLU A 24 14.67 10.61 25.35
C GLU A 24 15.88 9.69 25.07
N LYS A 25 17.03 10.03 25.67
CA LYS A 25 18.19 9.14 25.68
C LYS A 25 17.86 7.96 26.60
N THR A 26 18.07 6.76 26.06
CA THR A 26 17.63 5.47 26.58
C THR A 26 16.12 5.31 26.63
N VAL A 27 15.54 4.97 25.48
CA VAL A 27 14.33 4.13 25.46
C VAL A 27 14.73 2.85 26.18
N SER A 28 14.46 2.74 27.50
CA SER A 28 14.35 1.42 28.09
C SER A 28 13.20 0.78 27.33
N CYS A 29 13.52 -0.21 26.49
CA CYS A 29 12.50 -0.97 25.80
C CYS A 29 11.96 -2.01 26.79
N GLU A 30 11.60 -1.55 28.00
CA GLU A 30 10.92 -2.33 29.02
C GLU A 30 9.48 -2.50 28.57
N ILE A 31 9.28 -3.54 27.77
CA ILE A 31 7.98 -3.92 27.30
C ILE A 31 7.41 -4.88 28.34
N LEU A 32 6.48 -4.37 29.16
CA LEU A 32 5.77 -5.14 30.19
C LEU A 32 6.72 -5.80 31.22
N GLY A 33 7.82 -5.11 31.56
CA GLY A 33 8.86 -5.58 32.48
C GLY A 33 9.92 -6.47 31.84
N LEU A 34 9.82 -6.74 30.52
CA LEU A 34 10.89 -7.34 29.74
C LEU A 34 11.73 -6.23 29.11
N ASP A 35 12.94 -6.01 29.60
CA ASP A 35 13.90 -5.12 28.93
C ASP A 35 14.47 -5.84 27.70
N VAL A 36 13.86 -5.58 26.54
CA VAL A 36 14.24 -6.24 25.28
C VAL A 36 15.68 -5.88 24.88
N ALA A 37 16.18 -4.70 25.29
CA ALA A 37 17.53 -4.26 25.00
C ALA A 37 18.60 -5.03 25.80
N GLN A 38 18.22 -5.69 26.90
CA GLN A 38 19.13 -6.49 27.74
C GLN A 38 19.08 -7.99 27.45
N LEU A 39 18.26 -8.43 26.47
CA LEU A 39 18.20 -9.84 26.12
C LEU A 39 19.51 -10.30 25.48
N GLN A 40 20.14 -11.31 26.08
CA GLN A 40 21.36 -11.91 25.53
C GLN A 40 21.09 -12.50 24.14
N GLY A 41 21.93 -12.12 23.18
CA GLY A 41 21.84 -12.56 21.80
C GLY A 41 21.13 -11.56 20.88
N PHE A 42 20.58 -10.47 21.42
CA PHE A 42 20.04 -9.39 20.60
C PHE A 42 21.18 -8.67 19.87
N GLY A 43 21.22 -8.79 18.54
CA GLY A 43 22.18 -8.09 17.69
C GLY A 43 21.43 -7.21 16.69
N GLY A 44 21.66 -5.90 16.75
CA GLY A 44 20.99 -4.94 15.85
C GLY A 44 19.67 -4.41 16.40
N TYR A 45 18.70 -4.18 15.51
CA TYR A 45 17.40 -3.58 15.86
C TYR A 45 16.27 -4.62 15.88
N LEU A 46 15.29 -4.42 16.75
CA LEU A 46 14.14 -5.32 16.86
C LEU A 46 13.29 -5.32 15.59
N GLY A 47 13.17 -6.49 14.97
CA GLY A 47 12.51 -6.72 13.69
C GLY A 47 13.46 -6.87 12.50
N GLU A 48 14.78 -6.78 12.71
CA GLU A 48 15.79 -6.97 11.64
C GLU A 48 15.95 -8.46 11.29
N ASN A 49 15.97 -9.35 12.28
CA ASN A 49 16.05 -10.80 12.09
C ASN A 49 14.88 -11.49 12.78
N ILE A 50 13.69 -11.46 12.18
CA ILE A 50 12.42 -11.79 12.85
C ILE A 50 12.45 -13.14 13.57
N GLU A 51 12.92 -14.21 12.93
CA GLU A 51 12.90 -15.54 13.55
C GLU A 51 13.92 -15.66 14.70
N GLU A 52 15.06 -14.97 14.60
CA GLU A 52 16.04 -14.88 15.68
C GLU A 52 15.50 -14.03 16.84
N ASP A 53 14.92 -12.86 16.53
CA ASP A 53 14.29 -11.96 17.48
C ASP A 53 13.15 -12.64 18.24
N VAL A 54 12.30 -13.39 17.53
CA VAL A 54 11.23 -14.21 18.14
C VAL A 54 11.84 -15.23 19.08
N GLY A 55 12.87 -15.96 18.68
CA GLY A 55 13.54 -16.95 19.52
C GLY A 55 14.21 -16.34 20.76
N ILE A 56 14.80 -15.15 20.64
CA ILE A 56 15.44 -14.43 21.75
C ILE A 56 14.39 -13.92 22.73
N ILE A 57 13.31 -13.32 22.23
CA ILE A 57 12.22 -12.79 23.04
C ILE A 57 11.47 -13.93 23.73
N ASP A 58 11.22 -15.06 23.07
CA ASP A 58 10.58 -16.23 23.67
C ASP A 58 11.42 -16.78 24.83
N LYS A 59 12.74 -16.92 24.66
CA LYS A 59 13.67 -17.29 25.74
C LYS A 59 13.66 -16.27 26.89
N GLY A 60 13.53 -14.98 26.59
CA GLY A 60 13.41 -13.92 27.58
C GLY A 60 12.12 -14.04 28.39
N VAL A 61 10.99 -14.27 27.71
CA VAL A 61 9.67 -14.44 28.33
C VAL A 61 9.62 -15.69 29.21
N GLN A 62 10.22 -16.80 28.79
CA GLN A 62 10.28 -18.04 29.58
C GLN A 62 11.08 -17.88 30.89
N LYS A 63 12.03 -16.93 30.95
CA LYS A 63 12.83 -16.63 32.14
C LYS A 63 12.13 -15.72 33.14
N LEU A 64 11.01 -15.08 32.76
CA LEU A 64 10.27 -14.20 33.65
C LEU A 64 9.49 -14.99 34.71
N GLU A 65 9.31 -14.39 35.88
CA GLU A 65 8.46 -14.97 36.93
C GLU A 65 6.99 -15.07 36.44
N ALA A 66 6.26 -16.07 36.93
CA ALA A 66 4.88 -16.36 36.52
C ALA A 66 3.91 -15.16 36.65
N LYS A 67 4.21 -14.24 37.58
CA LYS A 67 3.46 -12.98 37.75
C LYS A 67 3.55 -12.08 36.52
N TYR A 68 4.72 -11.96 35.91
CA TYR A 68 4.94 -11.15 34.71
C TYR A 68 4.44 -11.83 33.46
N ILE A 69 4.50 -13.17 33.40
CA ILE A 69 3.91 -13.95 32.29
C ILE A 69 2.41 -13.67 32.18
N ASN A 70 1.68 -13.58 33.30
CA ASN A 70 0.25 -13.24 33.26
C ASN A 70 -0.04 -11.81 32.81
N VAL A 71 0.84 -10.86 33.15
CA VAL A 71 0.76 -9.47 32.67
C VAL A 71 1.07 -9.39 31.18
N LEU A 72 2.09 -10.12 30.71
CA LEU A 72 2.42 -10.30 29.29
C LEU A 72 1.26 -10.94 28.54
N LYS A 73 0.71 -12.06 29.01
CA LYS A 73 -0.47 -12.72 28.42
C LYS A 73 -1.63 -11.73 28.28
N LYS A 74 -1.95 -10.91 29.31
CA LYS A 74 -3.05 -9.93 29.22
C LYS A 74 -2.72 -8.70 28.36
N GLY A 75 -1.46 -8.25 28.37
CA GLY A 75 -0.97 -7.06 27.69
C GLY A 75 -0.73 -7.26 26.19
N ILE A 76 -0.21 -8.42 25.81
CA ILE A 76 0.10 -8.80 24.41
C ILE A 76 -1.15 -8.77 23.54
N TRP A 77 -2.28 -9.28 24.03
CA TRP A 77 -3.53 -9.32 23.27
C TRP A 77 -4.24 -7.97 23.21
N SER A 78 -3.90 -7.02 24.08
CA SER A 78 -4.66 -5.79 24.16
C SER A 78 -4.16 -4.67 23.24
N TRP A 79 -2.95 -4.72 22.62
CA TRP A 79 -2.34 -3.48 22.10
C TRP A 79 -1.58 -3.53 20.75
N TYR A 80 -1.68 -2.38 20.09
CA TYR A 80 -1.34 -1.92 18.73
C TYR A 80 0.02 -1.20 18.64
N LYS A 81 0.89 -1.38 19.64
CA LYS A 81 2.19 -0.67 19.75
C LYS A 81 3.40 -1.61 19.88
N LEU A 82 3.18 -2.92 19.89
CA LEU A 82 4.27 -3.88 20.03
C LEU A 82 4.88 -4.21 18.68
N PRO A 83 6.22 -4.23 18.57
CA PRO A 83 6.91 -4.74 17.39
C PRO A 83 6.48 -6.17 17.04
N TYR A 84 6.40 -6.47 15.74
CA TYR A 84 5.87 -7.74 15.22
C TYR A 84 6.50 -9.00 15.86
N PRO A 85 7.82 -9.08 16.11
CA PRO A 85 8.41 -10.23 16.79
C PRO A 85 7.79 -10.52 18.17
N MET A 86 7.43 -9.48 18.93
CA MET A 86 6.79 -9.67 20.24
C MET A 86 5.35 -10.19 20.13
N ARG A 87 4.62 -9.77 19.08
CA ARG A 87 3.29 -10.33 18.79
C ARG A 87 3.40 -11.83 18.48
N ARG A 88 4.36 -12.21 17.63
CA ARG A 88 4.64 -13.60 17.24
C ARG A 88 4.94 -14.49 18.46
N VAL A 89 5.80 -14.02 19.37
CA VAL A 89 6.08 -14.73 20.63
C VAL A 89 4.81 -14.87 21.46
N GLY A 90 4.05 -13.77 21.61
CA GLY A 90 2.79 -13.74 22.34
C GLY A 90 1.74 -14.75 21.86
N SER A 91 1.60 -14.90 20.54
CA SER A 91 0.71 -15.90 19.94
C SER A 91 1.15 -17.35 20.18
N GLY A 92 2.44 -17.57 20.47
CA GLY A 92 2.99 -18.89 20.80
C GLY A 92 2.87 -19.29 22.27
N ILE A 93 2.49 -18.37 23.17
CA ILE A 93 2.38 -18.66 24.61
C ILE A 93 1.12 -19.53 24.87
N PRO A 94 1.25 -20.72 25.50
CA PRO A 94 0.10 -21.54 25.87
C PRO A 94 -0.89 -20.77 26.75
N GLY A 95 -2.16 -20.76 26.36
CA GLY A 95 -3.24 -20.20 27.18
C GLY A 95 -3.43 -21.03 28.47
N ASP A 96 -3.72 -20.36 29.59
CA ASP A 96 -4.09 -21.07 30.83
C ASP A 96 -5.54 -21.56 30.71
N SER A 97 -5.73 -22.69 30.02
CA SER A 97 -6.97 -23.45 30.08
C SER A 97 -6.92 -24.38 31.29
N THR A 98 -7.17 -23.83 32.48
CA THR A 98 -7.55 -24.63 33.66
C THR A 98 -9.00 -25.10 33.48
N GLY A 99 -9.20 -26.14 32.68
CA GLY A 99 -10.48 -26.79 32.43
C GLY A 99 -10.32 -27.94 31.45
N ASN A 100 -10.71 -29.14 31.87
CA ASN A 100 -10.67 -30.40 31.10
C ASN A 100 -11.64 -30.39 29.91
N ASP A 101 -11.40 -29.53 28.92
CA ASP A 101 -12.14 -29.54 27.66
C ASP A 101 -11.14 -29.64 26.51
N GLU A 102 -11.19 -30.74 25.75
CA GLU A 102 -10.24 -31.13 24.69
C GLU A 102 -10.29 -30.24 23.42
N THR A 103 -10.70 -28.98 23.57
CA THR A 103 -10.71 -27.99 22.48
C THR A 103 -10.12 -26.66 22.97
N SER A 104 -8.85 -26.66 23.36
CA SER A 104 -8.15 -25.51 23.92
C SER A 104 -7.94 -24.38 22.89
N LYS A 105 -8.90 -23.45 22.79
CA LYS A 105 -8.72 -22.18 22.06
C LYS A 105 -8.08 -21.13 22.97
N VAL A 106 -6.91 -20.65 22.54
CA VAL A 106 -6.13 -19.51 23.07
C VAL A 106 -7.03 -18.30 23.35
N PRO A 107 -6.82 -17.52 24.43
CA PRO A 107 -7.64 -16.34 24.74
C PRO A 107 -7.47 -15.25 23.68
N ARG A 108 -8.48 -15.11 22.80
CA ARG A 108 -8.55 -14.07 21.74
C ARG A 108 -9.42 -12.89 22.21
N LYS A 109 -8.99 -11.67 21.89
CA LYS A 109 -9.69 -10.41 22.22
C LYS A 109 -11.03 -10.32 21.46
N LYS A 110 -12.07 -9.80 22.12
CA LYS A 110 -13.43 -9.64 21.58
C LYS A 110 -13.49 -8.49 20.58
N VAL A 111 -13.87 -8.78 19.34
CA VAL A 111 -14.41 -7.80 18.39
C VAL A 111 -15.72 -8.39 17.87
N GLU A 112 -16.79 -7.59 17.91
CA GLU A 112 -18.15 -8.01 17.57
C GLU A 112 -18.31 -7.98 16.04
N ILE A 113 -18.35 -9.16 15.41
CA ILE A 113 -18.67 -9.32 13.98
C ILE A 113 -20.07 -9.93 13.86
N LEU A 114 -20.89 -9.25 13.05
CA LEU A 114 -22.35 -9.22 13.03
C LEU A 114 -23.08 -10.51 12.61
N LYS A 115 -22.48 -11.71 12.62
CA LYS A 115 -23.31 -12.91 12.32
C LYS A 115 -22.87 -14.26 12.90
N ASP A 116 -21.59 -14.58 13.07
CA ASP A 116 -21.23 -15.97 13.43
C ASP A 116 -20.10 -16.15 14.48
N ASN A 117 -19.80 -15.14 15.30
CA ASN A 117 -18.95 -15.27 16.51
C ASN A 117 -17.64 -16.07 16.35
N GLU A 118 -17.10 -16.14 15.13
CA GLU A 118 -15.87 -16.87 14.86
C GLU A 118 -14.66 -15.93 15.02
N LEU A 119 -13.74 -16.32 15.90
CA LEU A 119 -12.58 -15.53 16.30
C LEU A 119 -11.47 -15.67 15.25
N ILE A 120 -11.14 -14.62 14.49
CA ILE A 120 -10.03 -14.65 13.53
C ILE A 120 -8.86 -13.80 14.04
N ASP A 121 -7.66 -14.37 14.09
CA ASP A 121 -6.40 -13.64 14.32
C ASP A 121 -6.08 -12.90 13.03
N ASP A 122 -6.59 -11.67 12.90
CA ASP A 122 -6.45 -10.90 11.68
C ASP A 122 -5.08 -10.23 11.65
N VAL A 123 -4.15 -10.85 10.92
CA VAL A 123 -2.83 -10.27 10.64
C VAL A 123 -2.99 -8.98 9.86
N ASP A 124 -3.97 -8.89 8.96
CA ASP A 124 -4.21 -7.74 8.10
C ASP A 124 -4.69 -6.54 8.92
N GLU A 125 -5.59 -6.73 9.90
CA GLU A 125 -6.02 -5.65 10.79
C GLU A 125 -4.85 -5.04 11.57
N TRP A 126 -3.91 -5.86 12.03
CA TRP A 126 -2.71 -5.36 12.70
C TRP A 126 -1.77 -4.64 11.73
N VAL A 127 -1.57 -5.16 10.52
CA VAL A 127 -0.77 -4.51 9.48
C VAL A 127 -1.34 -3.14 9.17
N LEU A 128 -2.67 -3.04 8.98
CA LEU A 128 -3.37 -1.79 8.72
C LEU A 128 -3.22 -0.79 9.88
N LYS A 129 -3.36 -1.24 11.13
CA LYS A 129 -3.22 -0.37 12.31
C LYS A 129 -1.78 0.09 12.57
N ASN A 130 -0.79 -0.66 12.10
CA ASN A 130 0.63 -0.35 12.28
C ASN A 130 1.30 0.16 10.99
N GLU A 131 0.53 0.41 9.92
CA GLU A 131 1.04 0.76 8.60
C GLU A 131 2.00 1.95 8.64
N ILE A 132 1.67 3.00 9.41
CA ILE A 132 2.51 4.20 9.54
C ILE A 132 3.87 3.85 10.16
N PHE A 133 3.89 3.00 11.18
CA PHE A 133 5.12 2.55 11.83
C PHE A 133 5.93 1.67 10.88
N LEU A 134 5.30 0.71 10.20
CA LEU A 134 5.95 -0.15 9.20
C LEU A 134 6.54 0.67 8.04
N ARG A 135 5.85 1.71 7.59
CA ARG A 135 6.33 2.70 6.61
C ARG A 135 7.46 3.57 7.13
N SER A 136 7.58 3.75 8.45
CA SER A 136 8.68 4.52 9.05
C SER A 136 9.96 3.70 9.18
N LEU A 137 9.85 2.38 9.38
CA LEU A 137 10.99 1.46 9.40
C LEU A 137 11.66 1.36 8.03
N SER A 138 10.89 1.46 6.94
CA SER A 138 11.42 1.48 5.57
C SER A 138 12.01 2.83 5.14
N LYS A 139 11.85 3.91 5.94
CA LYS A 139 12.51 5.21 5.73
C LYS A 139 13.93 5.25 6.30
N ARG A 140 14.71 4.18 6.13
CA ARG A 140 16.17 4.35 6.25
C ARG A 140 16.58 5.39 5.22
N PRO A 141 17.26 6.49 5.59
CA PRO A 141 17.93 7.29 4.58
C PRO A 141 18.96 6.37 3.92
N PRO A 142 18.93 6.20 2.59
CA PRO A 142 20.06 5.61 1.91
C PRO A 142 21.29 6.43 2.31
N CYS A 143 22.29 5.77 2.86
CA CYS A 143 23.62 6.35 2.95
C CYS A 143 24.03 6.75 1.52
N ASP A 144 24.18 8.06 1.29
CA ASP A 144 24.88 8.72 0.17
C ASP A 144 24.62 8.27 -1.28
N SER A 145 23.46 7.69 -1.62
CA SER A 145 23.06 7.59 -3.02
C SER A 145 21.67 8.15 -3.26
N ASP A 146 21.65 9.39 -3.75
CA ASP A 146 20.57 9.92 -4.56
C ASP A 146 20.22 8.91 -5.65
N THR A 147 19.08 8.21 -5.53
CA THR A 147 18.21 7.70 -6.62
C THR A 147 17.22 6.63 -6.11
N VAL A 148 16.16 7.04 -5.42
CA VAL A 148 15.03 6.12 -5.12
C VAL A 148 14.08 5.97 -6.34
N LEU A 149 14.27 6.79 -7.37
CA LEU A 149 13.69 6.58 -8.69
C LEU A 149 14.85 6.49 -9.68
N GLY A 150 15.07 5.30 -10.23
CA GLY A 150 15.99 5.12 -11.34
C GLY A 150 15.60 6.02 -12.53
N PRO A 151 16.55 6.32 -13.43
CA PRO A 151 16.28 7.14 -14.61
C PRO A 151 15.11 6.57 -15.40
N TRP A 152 14.17 7.44 -15.78
CA TRP A 152 13.10 7.08 -16.70
C TRP A 152 13.70 6.83 -18.07
N SER A 153 13.43 5.65 -18.62
CA SER A 153 13.83 5.34 -20.00
C SER A 153 12.66 5.57 -20.93
N VAL A 154 12.95 5.92 -22.17
CA VAL A 154 11.95 6.19 -23.20
C VAL A 154 11.94 5.03 -24.18
N VAL A 155 10.76 4.50 -24.51
CA VAL A 155 10.60 3.51 -25.58
C VAL A 155 10.31 4.25 -26.88
N SER A 156 11.19 4.09 -27.86
CA SER A 156 11.13 4.72 -29.19
C SER A 156 11.43 3.69 -30.28
N SER A 157 11.06 3.96 -31.52
CA SER A 157 11.43 3.12 -32.68
C SER A 157 12.87 3.40 -33.13
N ASP A 158 13.60 2.35 -33.54
CA ASP A 158 14.97 2.47 -34.07
C ASP A 158 15.02 3.17 -35.44
N ASP A 159 13.94 3.13 -36.21
CA ASP A 159 13.89 3.65 -37.60
C ASP A 159 13.50 5.13 -37.72
N ASP A 160 13.09 5.80 -36.62
CA ASP A 160 12.74 7.23 -36.67
C ASP A 160 12.89 7.89 -35.29
N SER A 161 13.95 8.69 -35.12
CA SER A 161 14.44 9.18 -33.83
C SER A 161 13.59 10.25 -33.11
N SER A 162 12.26 10.26 -33.24
CA SER A 162 11.42 11.28 -32.57
C SER A 162 10.10 10.84 -31.96
N THR A 163 9.57 9.66 -32.32
CA THR A 163 8.25 9.25 -31.80
C THR A 163 8.41 8.43 -30.53
N ILE A 164 8.09 9.05 -29.40
CA ILE A 164 8.04 8.38 -28.10
C ILE A 164 6.73 7.59 -28.02
N HIS A 165 6.83 6.27 -27.79
CA HIS A 165 5.68 5.38 -27.68
C HIS A 165 5.24 5.14 -26.25
N ALA A 166 6.18 5.09 -25.32
CA ALA A 166 5.91 4.88 -23.90
C ALA A 166 7.04 5.43 -23.04
N LEU A 167 6.71 5.79 -21.81
CA LEU A 167 7.71 5.98 -20.76
C LEU A 167 7.84 4.68 -19.98
N GLN A 168 9.07 4.18 -19.89
CA GLN A 168 9.42 2.99 -19.14
C GLN A 168 9.85 3.38 -17.73
N VAL A 169 9.12 2.85 -16.75
CA VAL A 169 9.45 3.01 -15.34
C VAL A 169 10.02 1.69 -14.82
N THR A 170 11.35 1.65 -14.71
CA THR A 170 12.06 0.54 -14.09
C THR A 170 12.11 0.74 -12.59
N ARG A 171 11.89 -0.33 -11.84
CA ARG A 171 11.88 -0.27 -10.39
C ARG A 171 13.10 -0.99 -9.81
N SER A 172 13.58 -0.53 -8.67
CA SER A 172 14.66 -1.19 -7.95
C SER A 172 14.29 -2.64 -7.59
N SER A 173 15.29 -3.53 -7.62
CA SER A 173 15.11 -4.92 -7.18
C SER A 173 14.57 -4.95 -5.75
N ILE A 174 13.74 -5.95 -5.46
CA ILE A 174 13.22 -6.17 -4.12
C ILE A 174 14.34 -6.37 -3.10
N ASP A 175 15.44 -7.02 -3.50
CA ASP A 175 16.58 -7.36 -2.63
C ASP A 175 17.34 -6.14 -2.11
N VAL A 176 17.17 -4.98 -2.75
CA VAL A 176 17.85 -3.73 -2.37
C VAL A 176 16.92 -2.75 -1.64
N LEU A 177 15.62 -3.07 -1.52
CA LEU A 177 14.66 -2.20 -0.84
C LEU A 177 14.74 -2.40 0.68
N PRO A 178 14.82 -1.32 1.48
CA PRO A 178 14.81 -1.44 2.93
C PRO A 178 13.41 -1.77 3.45
N GLY A 179 13.35 -2.56 4.52
CA GLY A 179 12.12 -2.87 5.26
C GLY A 179 11.25 -3.95 4.61
N TYR A 180 9.96 -3.96 4.96
CA TYR A 180 9.01 -4.98 4.53
C TYR A 180 8.46 -4.69 3.13
N THR A 181 8.61 -5.66 2.23
CA THR A 181 8.14 -5.58 0.85
C THR A 181 6.84 -6.36 0.65
N ILE A 182 5.75 -5.87 1.26
CA ILE A 182 4.43 -6.50 1.15
C ILE A 182 3.93 -6.34 -0.30
N LEU A 183 3.45 -7.43 -0.92
CA LEU A 183 3.01 -7.52 -2.32
C LEU A 183 4.09 -7.24 -3.38
N ALA A 184 5.37 -7.26 -3.03
CA ALA A 184 6.41 -6.97 -4.01
C ALA A 184 6.49 -8.00 -5.14
N ASP A 185 6.15 -9.27 -4.87
CA ASP A 185 6.00 -10.31 -5.89
C ASP A 185 4.84 -10.05 -6.86
N LYS A 186 3.86 -9.22 -6.46
CA LYS A 186 2.73 -8.82 -7.33
C LYS A 186 3.07 -7.62 -8.20
N ARG A 187 4.24 -7.01 -8.01
CA ARG A 187 4.65 -5.83 -8.74
C ARG A 187 5.62 -6.22 -9.86
N PRO A 188 5.32 -5.93 -11.14
CA PRO A 188 6.27 -6.20 -12.21
C PRO A 188 7.52 -5.31 -12.05
N PRO A 189 8.70 -5.80 -12.44
CA PRO A 189 9.97 -5.06 -12.30
C PRO A 189 9.98 -3.78 -13.14
N THR A 190 9.21 -3.76 -14.21
CA THR A 190 9.06 -2.64 -15.13
C THR A 190 7.58 -2.38 -15.37
N THR A 191 7.21 -1.13 -15.57
CA THR A 191 5.88 -0.75 -16.06
C THR A 191 6.00 0.32 -17.13
N PHE A 192 4.99 0.42 -17.98
CA PHE A 192 4.95 1.35 -19.11
C PHE A 192 3.77 2.27 -18.92
N ILE A 193 3.99 3.56 -19.16
CA ILE A 193 2.96 4.58 -19.06
C ILE A 193 2.86 5.37 -20.36
N GLN A 194 1.67 5.91 -20.62
CA GLN A 194 1.44 6.82 -21.74
C GLN A 194 2.45 7.99 -21.71
N PRO A 195 3.03 8.34 -22.86
CA PRO A 195 4.07 9.37 -22.91
C PRO A 195 3.53 10.79 -22.83
N SER A 196 2.24 10.98 -23.07
CA SER A 196 1.59 12.27 -22.94
C SER A 196 0.12 12.14 -22.57
N SER A 197 -0.47 13.27 -22.13
CA SER A 197 -1.91 13.35 -21.89
C SER A 197 -2.74 13.19 -23.17
N ALA A 198 -2.18 13.49 -24.34
CA ALA A 198 -2.85 13.30 -25.63
C ALA A 198 -2.95 11.81 -25.98
N ASP A 199 -1.88 11.05 -25.75
CA ASP A 199 -1.86 9.59 -25.94
C ASP A 199 -2.78 8.88 -24.96
N PHE A 200 -2.78 9.32 -23.68
CA PHE A 200 -3.76 8.87 -22.70
C PHE A 200 -5.20 9.11 -23.17
N LYS A 201 -5.54 10.33 -23.64
CA LYS A 201 -6.89 10.64 -24.13
C LYS A 201 -7.28 9.79 -25.33
N ARG A 202 -6.35 9.57 -26.28
CA ARG A 202 -6.57 8.70 -27.44
C ARG A 202 -6.84 7.27 -27.02
N ARG A 203 -6.02 6.73 -26.09
CA ARG A 203 -6.22 5.38 -25.57
C ARG A 203 -7.54 5.26 -24.81
N PHE A 204 -7.83 6.18 -23.89
CA PHE A 204 -9.07 6.19 -23.12
C PHE A 204 -10.31 6.26 -24.04
N TYR A 205 -10.26 7.09 -25.08
CA TYR A 205 -11.31 7.14 -26.12
C TYR A 205 -11.48 5.80 -26.84
N SER A 206 -10.36 5.17 -27.24
CA SER A 206 -10.37 3.85 -27.89
C SER A 206 -10.94 2.76 -26.99
N MET A 207 -10.51 2.70 -25.72
CA MET A 207 -10.98 1.70 -24.76
C MET A 207 -12.45 1.86 -24.38
N THR A 208 -12.97 3.08 -24.39
CA THR A 208 -14.40 3.35 -24.19
C THR A 208 -15.23 3.20 -25.47
N GLY A 209 -14.62 2.89 -26.61
CA GLY A 209 -15.29 2.88 -27.92
C GLY A 209 -15.93 4.23 -28.28
N GLY A 210 -15.43 5.34 -27.72
CA GLY A 210 -16.03 6.66 -27.87
C GLY A 210 -17.40 6.83 -27.17
N LEU A 211 -17.79 5.94 -26.25
CA LEU A 211 -19.09 5.99 -25.56
C LEU A 211 -19.37 7.33 -24.87
N LEU A 212 -18.31 8.01 -24.41
CA LEU A 212 -18.38 9.30 -23.72
C LEU A 212 -18.23 10.51 -24.67
N ALA A 213 -18.26 10.28 -25.98
CA ALA A 213 -18.18 11.36 -26.96
C ALA A 213 -19.38 12.32 -26.80
N GLY A 214 -19.09 13.61 -26.65
CA GLY A 214 -20.10 14.64 -26.46
C GLY A 214 -20.58 14.83 -25.02
N LEU A 215 -20.08 14.04 -24.05
CA LEU A 215 -20.29 14.30 -22.64
C LEU A 215 -19.75 15.70 -22.26
N ASP A 216 -20.53 16.47 -21.52
CA ASP A 216 -20.06 17.71 -20.91
C ASP A 216 -19.19 17.40 -19.68
N TRP A 217 -17.88 17.54 -19.84
CA TRP A 217 -16.86 17.24 -18.83
C TRP A 217 -16.78 18.25 -17.68
N SER A 218 -17.54 19.35 -17.69
CA SER A 218 -17.61 20.25 -16.54
C SER A 218 -18.08 19.48 -15.30
N ASN A 219 -17.46 19.72 -14.13
CA ASN A 219 -17.86 19.06 -12.88
C ASN A 219 -17.77 17.52 -12.88
N ILE A 220 -17.05 16.91 -13.84
CA ILE A 220 -16.82 15.47 -13.93
C ILE A 220 -15.33 15.18 -13.84
N PHE A 221 -14.96 14.15 -13.09
CA PHE A 221 -13.67 13.48 -13.28
C PHE A 221 -13.88 11.96 -13.38
N VAL A 222 -12.94 11.31 -14.06
CA VAL A 222 -12.88 9.85 -14.20
C VAL A 222 -11.80 9.30 -13.28
N ALA A 223 -12.03 8.13 -12.70
CA ALA A 223 -11.01 7.39 -11.97
C ALA A 223 -11.20 5.89 -12.21
N GLY A 224 -10.59 5.06 -11.37
CA GLY A 224 -10.82 3.62 -11.38
C GLY A 224 -9.95 2.83 -12.36
N GLY A 225 -10.37 1.59 -12.59
CA GLY A 225 -9.62 0.59 -13.35
C GLY A 225 -9.36 1.02 -14.78
N LEU A 226 -10.37 1.57 -15.47
CA LEU A 226 -10.25 1.92 -16.88
C LEU A 226 -9.27 3.09 -17.10
N VAL A 227 -9.25 4.06 -16.19
CA VAL A 227 -8.27 5.16 -16.21
C VAL A 227 -6.86 4.60 -16.02
N LEU A 228 -6.69 3.66 -15.09
CA LEU A 228 -5.41 2.99 -14.89
C LEU A 228 -5.00 2.19 -16.14
N GLY A 229 -5.89 1.42 -16.74
CA GLY A 229 -5.63 0.68 -17.97
C GLY A 229 -5.25 1.58 -19.14
N ALA A 230 -5.99 2.66 -19.35
CA ALA A 230 -5.66 3.63 -20.40
C ALA A 230 -4.28 4.25 -20.22
N LEU A 231 -3.85 4.46 -18.97
CA LEU A 231 -2.51 4.93 -18.65
C LEU A 231 -1.42 3.86 -18.87
N LEU A 232 -1.73 2.59 -18.58
CA LEU A 232 -0.77 1.49 -18.55
C LEU A 232 -0.65 0.67 -19.84
N THR A 233 -1.45 0.97 -20.86
CA THR A 233 -1.47 0.30 -22.17
C THR A 233 -1.05 1.27 -23.30
N PRO A 234 0.22 1.68 -23.38
CA PRO A 234 0.70 2.55 -24.47
C PRO A 234 0.67 1.86 -25.84
N ASP A 235 0.59 2.65 -26.91
CA ASP A 235 0.66 2.16 -28.30
C ASP A 235 2.13 1.90 -28.68
N ILE A 236 2.62 0.69 -28.45
CA ILE A 236 3.98 0.26 -28.82
C ILE A 236 3.92 -0.57 -30.11
N PRO A 237 4.61 -0.19 -31.20
CA PRO A 237 4.67 -0.97 -32.43
C PRO A 237 5.27 -2.35 -32.21
N SER A 238 4.80 -3.36 -32.95
CA SER A 238 5.34 -4.73 -32.90
C SER A 238 6.80 -4.83 -33.35
N THR A 239 7.31 -3.82 -34.06
CA THR A 239 8.70 -3.70 -34.49
C THR A 239 9.62 -3.18 -33.38
N ALA A 240 9.08 -2.48 -32.38
CA ALA A 240 9.84 -2.12 -31.19
C ALA A 240 10.02 -3.37 -30.33
N SER A 241 11.17 -3.52 -29.66
CA SER A 241 11.38 -4.65 -28.75
C SER A 241 10.30 -4.63 -27.66
N VAL A 242 9.32 -5.53 -27.75
CA VAL A 242 8.14 -5.58 -26.86
C VAL A 242 8.58 -6.18 -25.52
N PRO A 243 8.47 -5.45 -24.40
CA PRO A 243 8.91 -5.96 -23.10
C PRO A 243 7.90 -6.96 -22.53
N ALA A 244 8.38 -7.98 -21.81
CA ALA A 244 7.57 -9.09 -21.26
C ALA A 244 6.46 -8.67 -20.26
N PHE A 245 6.42 -7.40 -19.84
CA PHE A 245 5.52 -6.87 -18.80
C PHE A 245 4.62 -5.73 -19.31
N LEU A 246 4.39 -5.64 -20.62
CA LEU A 246 3.49 -4.67 -21.20
C LEU A 246 2.03 -5.10 -20.98
N ASN A 247 1.25 -4.28 -20.28
CA ASN A 247 -0.19 -4.55 -20.09
C ASN A 247 -0.90 -4.50 -21.44
N GLN A 248 -1.78 -5.47 -21.66
CA GLN A 248 -2.58 -5.58 -22.87
C GLN A 248 -3.97 -4.98 -22.69
N TYR A 249 -4.60 -4.60 -23.79
CA TYR A 249 -5.95 -4.04 -23.77
C TYR A 249 -6.97 -5.02 -23.17
N GLU A 250 -6.79 -6.31 -23.46
CA GLU A 250 -7.68 -7.40 -23.06
C GLU A 250 -7.81 -7.54 -21.54
N GLU A 251 -6.79 -7.13 -20.78
CA GLU A 251 -6.79 -7.14 -19.31
C GLU A 251 -7.83 -6.20 -18.70
N TRP A 252 -8.30 -5.20 -19.46
CA TRP A 252 -9.15 -4.11 -18.97
C TRP A 252 -10.56 -4.13 -19.58
N ILE A 253 -10.88 -5.09 -20.46
CA ILE A 253 -12.18 -5.18 -21.14
C ILE A 253 -13.33 -5.31 -20.13
N SER A 254 -13.09 -5.98 -19.00
CA SER A 254 -14.09 -6.14 -17.94
C SER A 254 -14.15 -4.95 -16.98
N SER A 255 -13.32 -3.91 -17.16
CA SER A 255 -13.34 -2.74 -16.30
C SER A 255 -14.58 -1.89 -16.57
N ASP A 256 -15.21 -1.46 -15.49
CA ASP A 256 -16.24 -0.44 -15.48
C ASP A 256 -15.67 0.98 -15.70
N ILE A 257 -16.58 1.93 -15.96
CA ILE A 257 -16.27 3.35 -16.12
C ILE A 257 -16.73 4.09 -14.86
N ASP A 258 -15.79 4.46 -14.01
CA ASP A 258 -16.09 5.25 -12.81
C ASP A 258 -16.10 6.75 -13.12
N LEU A 259 -17.29 7.36 -13.05
CA LEU A 259 -17.51 8.79 -13.21
C LEU A 259 -17.92 9.44 -11.88
N TYR A 260 -17.23 10.50 -11.51
CA TYR A 260 -17.50 11.25 -10.29
C TYR A 260 -17.93 12.67 -10.63
N ILE A 261 -19.07 13.08 -10.08
CA ILE A 261 -19.62 14.43 -10.23
C ILE A 261 -19.27 15.24 -8.98
N TYR A 262 -18.77 16.46 -9.16
CA TYR A 262 -18.38 17.33 -8.05
C TYR A 262 -18.86 18.77 -8.22
N GLY A 263 -19.08 19.48 -7.12
CA GLY A 263 -19.42 20.91 -7.15
C GLY A 263 -20.81 21.23 -7.70
N LEU A 264 -21.69 20.24 -7.82
CA LEU A 264 -23.11 20.40 -8.13
C LEU A 264 -23.95 20.01 -6.92
N ASP A 265 -25.10 20.64 -6.75
CA ASP A 265 -26.14 20.13 -5.84
C ASP A 265 -26.80 18.87 -6.43
N VAL A 266 -27.63 18.20 -5.60
CA VAL A 266 -28.27 16.94 -5.95
C VAL A 266 -29.15 17.07 -7.21
N ASP A 267 -29.89 18.18 -7.34
CA ASP A 267 -30.81 18.37 -8.47
C ASP A 267 -30.06 18.62 -9.77
N ALA A 268 -28.99 19.43 -9.74
CA ALA A 268 -28.12 19.69 -10.87
C ALA A 268 -27.35 18.44 -11.30
N ALA A 269 -26.84 17.65 -10.36
CA ALA A 269 -26.18 16.37 -10.64
C ALA A 269 -27.14 15.37 -11.31
N ASN A 270 -28.36 15.22 -10.79
CA ASN A 270 -29.37 14.34 -11.38
C ASN A 270 -29.74 14.77 -12.80
N LYS A 271 -29.95 16.06 -13.04
CA LYS A 271 -30.20 16.58 -14.40
C LYS A 271 -29.07 16.25 -15.37
N LYS A 272 -27.81 16.32 -14.90
CA LYS A 272 -26.64 16.03 -15.73
C LYS A 272 -26.57 14.56 -16.15
N ILE A 273 -26.95 13.64 -15.26
CA ILE A 273 -27.01 12.20 -15.57
C ILE A 273 -28.16 11.87 -16.52
N VAL A 274 -29.33 12.50 -16.31
CA VAL A 274 -30.56 12.20 -17.07
C VAL A 274 -30.53 12.81 -18.47
N THR A 275 -29.79 13.91 -18.69
CA THR A 275 -29.71 14.54 -20.01
C THR A 275 -28.98 13.59 -20.97
N PRO A 276 -29.66 13.00 -21.97
CA PRO A 276 -29.01 12.06 -22.86
C PRO A 276 -28.04 12.83 -23.74
N THR A 277 -26.74 12.73 -23.48
CA THR A 277 -25.68 13.06 -24.46
C THR A 277 -25.60 12.00 -25.56
N ALA A 278 -26.74 11.55 -26.06
CA ALA A 278 -26.85 10.64 -27.19
C ALA A 278 -27.37 11.43 -28.40
N ARG A 279 -26.48 12.16 -29.07
CA ARG A 279 -26.62 12.23 -30.53
C ARG A 279 -26.27 10.84 -31.04
N SER A 280 -27.28 10.16 -31.59
CA SER A 280 -27.19 8.90 -32.30
C SER A 280 -25.83 8.71 -33.00
N LEU A 281 -24.98 7.83 -32.47
CA LEU A 281 -23.86 7.32 -33.25
C LEU A 281 -24.43 6.24 -34.20
N PRO A 282 -24.16 6.31 -35.51
CA PRO A 282 -24.45 5.19 -36.40
C PRO A 282 -23.59 4.00 -35.97
N LEU A 283 -24.21 2.84 -35.84
CA LEU A 283 -23.52 1.56 -35.69
C LEU A 283 -22.50 1.43 -36.82
N ALA A 284 -21.21 1.56 -36.51
CA ALA A 284 -20.16 1.22 -37.45
C ALA A 284 -20.22 -0.31 -37.69
N PRO A 285 -20.14 -0.77 -38.96
CA PRO A 285 -20.19 -2.19 -39.24
C PRO A 285 -18.94 -2.85 -38.66
N ILE A 286 -19.17 -3.90 -37.87
CA ILE A 286 -18.14 -4.84 -37.44
C ILE A 286 -17.59 -5.47 -38.73
N LEU A 287 -16.42 -5.02 -39.17
CA LEU A 287 -15.66 -5.71 -40.20
C LEU A 287 -15.03 -6.94 -39.57
N HIS A 288 -15.63 -8.09 -39.84
CA HIS A 288 -14.92 -9.36 -39.76
C HIS A 288 -13.81 -9.36 -40.81
N ASN A 289 -12.57 -9.51 -40.35
CA ASN A 289 -11.50 -10.25 -41.02
C ASN A 289 -10.57 -10.81 -39.95
#